data_AF-A0A7S3F089-F1
#
_entry.id   AF-A0A7S3F089-F1
#
_cell.length_a   1.000
_cell.length_b   1.000
_cell.length_c   1.000
_cell.angle_alpha   90.00
_cell.angle_beta   90.00
_cell.angle_gamma   90.00
#
_symmetry.space_group_name_H-M   'P 1'
#
loop_
_entity.id
_entity.type
_entity.pdbx_description
1 polymer ?
#
loop_
_entity_poly.entity_id
_entity_poly.type
_entity_poly.pdbx_seq_one_letter_code
_entity_poly.pdbx_strand_id
1 'polypeptide(L)'
;MAARLHFPPKKVKTVADGMRSLADQPDPLGRTVRHMEISPGLVLRQETVPIGVLLIIFESRPDVLPQVVSLAISSGNGLLLKGGKEAVHTNGAVHRLLTT
;
A
#
# COMPACT_ATOMS: atom_id res chain seq x y z
N MET A 1 -4.86 -21.33 -13.02
CA MET A 1 -5.57 -20.27 -12.25
C MET A 1 -5.73 -20.64 -10.77
N ALA A 2 -6.22 -21.84 -10.43
CA ALA A 2 -6.51 -22.26 -9.04
C ALA A 2 -5.39 -22.05 -8.00
N ALA A 3 -4.12 -22.28 -8.36
CA ALA A 3 -2.99 -22.15 -7.42
C ALA A 3 -2.78 -20.73 -6.85
N ARG A 4 -3.24 -19.68 -7.57
CA ARG A 4 -3.07 -18.28 -7.14
C ARG A 4 -4.16 -17.81 -6.18
N LEU A 5 -5.34 -18.42 -6.23
CA LEU A 5 -6.49 -18.13 -5.36
C LEU A 5 -6.31 -18.67 -3.94
N HIS A 6 -5.55 -19.75 -3.77
CA HIS A 6 -5.37 -20.37 -2.47
C HIS A 6 -4.56 -19.45 -1.53
N PHE A 7 -5.18 -19.06 -0.42
CA PHE A 7 -4.61 -18.17 0.61
C PHE A 7 -4.49 -18.90 1.97
N PRO A 8 -3.53 -19.84 2.08
CA PRO A 8 -3.38 -20.66 3.28
C PRO A 8 -2.81 -19.85 4.46
N PRO A 9 -2.91 -20.37 5.69
CA PRO A 9 -2.36 -19.73 6.89
C PRO A 9 -0.89 -19.31 6.76
N LYS A 10 -0.07 -20.11 6.05
CA LYS A 10 1.33 -19.76 5.77
C LYS A 10 1.45 -18.45 4.99
N LYS A 11 0.65 -18.25 3.93
CA LYS A 11 0.65 -17.00 3.15
C LYS A 11 0.10 -15.83 3.97
N VAL A 12 -0.94 -16.06 4.77
CA VAL A 12 -1.48 -15.04 5.69
C VAL A 12 -0.38 -14.56 6.65
N LYS A 13 0.36 -15.49 7.25
CA LYS A 13 1.49 -15.15 8.13
C LYS A 13 2.57 -14.37 7.39
N THR A 14 2.96 -14.79 6.19
CA THR A 14 3.95 -14.04 5.37
C THR A 14 3.50 -12.62 5.08
N VAL A 15 2.22 -12.42 4.71
CA VAL A 15 1.67 -11.07 4.47
C VAL A 15 1.67 -10.25 5.76
N ALA A 16 1.21 -10.82 6.88
CA ALA A 16 1.18 -10.14 8.16
C ALA A 16 2.57 -9.74 8.65
N ASP A 17 3.56 -10.64 8.51
CA ASP A 17 4.95 -10.36 8.84
C ASP A 17 5.50 -9.22 7.97
N GLY A 18 5.22 -9.24 6.66
CA GLY A 18 5.60 -8.14 5.75
C GLY A 18 4.95 -6.79 6.10
N MET A 19 3.69 -6.79 6.53
CA MET A 19 3.01 -5.57 6.99
C MET A 19 3.62 -5.01 8.27
N ARG A 20 4.02 -5.87 9.22
CA ARG A 20 4.73 -5.43 10.43
C ARG A 20 6.10 -4.86 10.09
N SER A 21 6.86 -5.54 9.21
CA SER A 21 8.15 -5.02 8.75
C SER A 21 8.02 -3.68 8.02
N LEU A 22 6.93 -3.45 7.29
CA LEU A 22 6.64 -2.15 6.68
C LEU A 22 6.32 -1.08 7.74
N ALA A 23 5.59 -1.44 8.79
CA ALA A 23 5.28 -0.52 9.89
C ALA A 23 6.54 -0.08 10.68
N ASP A 24 7.58 -0.91 10.71
CA ASP A 24 8.87 -0.59 11.33
C ASP A 24 9.77 0.29 10.44
N GLN A 25 9.41 0.51 9.17
CA GLN A 25 10.16 1.42 8.30
C GLN A 25 9.91 2.87 8.68
N PRO A 26 10.90 3.77 8.50
CA PRO A 26 10.69 5.18 8.77
C PRO A 26 9.64 5.77 7.83
N ASP A 27 8.85 6.73 8.34
CA ASP A 27 7.77 7.38 7.61
C ASP A 27 8.28 8.00 6.29
N PRO A 28 7.72 7.65 5.12
CA PRO A 28 8.15 8.18 3.83
C PRO A 28 7.65 9.61 3.55
N LEU A 29 6.71 10.16 4.33
CA LEU A 29 6.07 11.45 4.07
C LEU A 29 6.85 12.64 4.68
N GLY A 30 6.76 13.80 4.02
CA GLY A 30 7.36 15.05 4.52
C GLY A 30 8.89 15.09 4.53
N ARG A 31 9.55 14.11 3.90
CA ARG A 31 11.02 14.06 3.83
C ARG A 31 11.53 15.13 2.89
N THR A 32 12.46 15.94 3.36
CA THR A 32 13.14 16.92 2.51
C THR A 32 14.16 16.21 1.63
N VAL A 33 13.93 16.24 0.32
CA VAL A 33 14.81 15.64 -0.71
C VAL A 33 15.89 16.64 -1.13
N ARG A 34 15.52 17.93 -1.24
CA ARG A 34 16.44 19.01 -1.61
C ARG A 34 16.09 20.26 -0.82
N HIS A 35 17.12 20.99 -0.40
CA HIS A 35 17.01 22.27 0.28
C HIS A 35 18.16 23.15 -0.19
N MET A 36 17.88 24.26 -0.85
CA MET A 36 18.91 25.20 -1.29
C MET A 36 18.37 26.61 -1.45
N GLU A 37 19.21 27.60 -1.20
CA GLU A 37 18.94 29.00 -1.56
C GLU A 37 19.27 29.20 -3.06
N ILE A 38 18.29 29.66 -3.84
CA ILE A 38 18.43 29.90 -5.28
C ILE A 38 18.96 31.31 -5.54
N SER A 39 18.51 32.28 -4.73
CA SER A 39 18.95 33.67 -4.75
C SER A 39 18.73 34.27 -3.36
N PRO A 40 19.28 35.47 -3.04
CA PRO A 40 19.17 36.06 -1.71
C PRO A 40 17.73 36.11 -1.20
N GLY A 41 17.44 35.33 -0.17
CA GLY A 41 16.11 35.21 0.45
C GLY A 41 15.11 34.28 -0.26
N LEU A 42 15.49 33.62 -1.36
CA LEU A 42 14.65 32.65 -2.08
C LEU A 42 15.14 31.23 -1.82
N VAL A 43 14.42 30.51 -0.96
CA VAL A 43 14.74 29.13 -0.59
C VAL A 43 13.84 28.15 -1.32
N LEU A 44 14.45 27.20 -2.03
CA LEU A 44 13.79 26.03 -2.59
C LEU A 44 13.86 24.87 -1.59
N ARG A 45 12.69 24.30 -1.28
CA ARG A 45 12.57 23.04 -0.56
C ARG A 45 11.74 22.07 -1.40
N GLN A 46 12.28 20.88 -1.61
CA GLN A 46 11.57 19.76 -2.24
C GLN A 46 11.27 18.72 -1.18
N GLU A 47 10.01 18.36 -1.03
CA GLU A 47 9.53 17.42 -0.01
C GLU A 47 8.78 16.24 -0.65
N THR A 48 8.78 15.09 0.03
CA THR A 48 7.93 13.96 -0.35
C THR A 48 6.49 14.21 0.09
N VAL A 49 5.55 13.93 -0.81
CA VAL A 49 4.11 14.00 -0.58
C VAL A 49 3.44 12.75 -1.15
N PRO A 50 2.24 12.36 -0.68
CA PRO A 50 1.48 11.30 -1.33
C PRO A 50 1.23 11.62 -2.81
N ILE A 51 1.09 10.58 -3.62
CA ILE A 51 0.69 10.74 -5.03
C ILE A 51 -0.76 11.25 -5.10
N GLY A 52 -1.61 10.80 -4.18
CA GLY A 52 -3.01 11.18 -4.08
C GLY A 52 -3.89 9.94 -3.93
N VAL A 53 -4.47 9.46 -5.03
CA VAL A 53 -5.33 8.26 -5.04
C VAL A 53 -4.83 7.26 -6.09
N LEU A 54 -4.67 6.00 -5.68
CA LEU A 54 -4.20 4.91 -6.53
C LEU A 54 -5.34 3.96 -6.89
N LEU A 55 -5.45 3.58 -8.17
CA LEU A 55 -6.30 2.46 -8.59
C LEU A 55 -5.42 1.23 -8.82
N ILE A 56 -5.67 0.18 -8.04
CA ILE A 56 -4.99 -1.10 -8.20
C ILE A 56 -5.95 -2.13 -8.78
N ILE A 57 -5.62 -2.64 -9.96
CA ILE A 57 -6.36 -3.70 -10.66
C ILE A 57 -5.55 -4.99 -10.54
N PHE A 58 -6.18 -6.05 -10.02
CA PHE A 58 -5.49 -7.33 -9.82
C PHE A 58 -6.44 -8.52 -10.03
N GLU A 59 -5.88 -9.62 -10.54
CA GLU A 59 -6.64 -10.85 -10.82
C GLU A 59 -6.12 -12.03 -10.00
N SER A 60 -7.06 -12.84 -9.47
CA SER A 60 -6.79 -14.16 -8.86
C SER A 60 -5.67 -14.19 -7.80
N ARG A 61 -5.40 -13.06 -7.10
CA ARG A 61 -4.33 -12.93 -6.09
C ARG A 61 -4.86 -12.22 -4.84
N PRO A 62 -5.58 -12.93 -3.95
CA PRO A 62 -6.13 -12.33 -2.74
C PRO A 62 -5.05 -11.86 -1.75
N ASP A 63 -3.83 -12.40 -1.85
CA ASP A 63 -2.66 -12.00 -1.08
C ASP A 63 -2.15 -10.59 -1.42
N VAL A 64 -2.47 -10.06 -2.61
CA VAL A 64 -2.04 -8.72 -3.05
C VAL A 64 -2.81 -7.62 -2.31
N LEU A 65 -4.10 -7.82 -2.05
CA LEU A 65 -4.98 -6.83 -1.43
C LEU A 65 -4.40 -6.25 -0.12
N PRO A 66 -4.07 -7.06 0.90
CA PRO A 66 -3.54 -6.51 2.16
C PRO A 66 -2.18 -5.83 1.99
N GLN A 67 -1.34 -6.29 1.06
CA GLN A 67 -0.02 -5.68 0.80
C GLN A 67 -0.14 -4.28 0.16
N VAL A 68 -1.03 -4.11 -0.82
CA VAL A 68 -1.22 -2.80 -1.45
C VAL A 68 -1.94 -1.82 -0.53
N VAL A 69 -2.85 -2.31 0.32
CA VAL A 69 -3.47 -1.49 1.36
C VAL A 69 -2.42 -1.01 2.36
N SER A 70 -1.54 -1.88 2.85
CA SER A 70 -0.50 -1.47 3.80
C SER A 70 0.46 -0.43 3.22
N LEU A 71 0.84 -0.59 1.94
CA LEU A 71 1.68 0.38 1.24
C LEU A 71 0.96 1.72 1.02
N ALA A 72 -0.30 1.70 0.62
CA ALA A 72 -1.08 2.93 0.42
C ALA A 72 -1.23 3.71 1.73
N ILE A 73 -1.54 3.03 2.84
CA ILE A 73 -1.61 3.65 4.17
C ILE A 73 -0.26 4.24 4.57
N SER A 74 0.82 3.44 4.48
CA SER A 74 2.18 3.90 4.84
C SER A 74 2.65 5.09 4.00
N SER A 75 2.19 5.22 2.75
CA SER A 75 2.55 6.31 1.84
C SER A 75 1.49 7.42 1.75
N GLY A 76 0.50 7.43 2.65
CA GLY A 76 -0.54 8.46 2.71
C GLY A 76 -1.45 8.56 1.48
N ASN A 77 -1.54 7.50 0.67
CA ASN A 77 -2.34 7.46 -0.54
C ASN A 77 -3.75 6.92 -0.26
N GLY A 78 -4.76 7.54 -0.87
CA GLY A 78 -6.06 6.92 -1.05
C GLY A 78 -5.96 5.73 -2.01
N LEU A 79 -6.85 4.74 -1.86
CA LEU A 79 -6.75 3.49 -2.61
C LEU A 79 -8.12 3.01 -3.11
N LEU A 80 -8.21 2.75 -4.40
CA LEU A 80 -9.31 2.08 -5.08
C LEU A 80 -8.85 0.69 -5.51
N LEU A 81 -9.64 -0.33 -5.19
CA LEU A 81 -9.30 -1.73 -5.45
C LEU A 81 -10.28 -2.33 -6.45
N LYS A 82 -9.75 -2.84 -7.58
CA LYS A 82 -10.52 -3.60 -8.56
C LYS A 82 -9.98 -5.02 -8.67
N GLY A 83 -10.57 -5.91 -7.89
CA GLY A 83 -10.29 -7.35 -7.96
C GLY A 83 -11.02 -8.06 -9.11
N GLY A 84 -10.49 -9.22 -9.52
CA GLY A 84 -11.17 -10.19 -10.38
C GLY A 84 -12.32 -10.91 -9.67
N LYS A 85 -13.33 -11.35 -10.45
CA LYS A 85 -14.56 -12.00 -9.93
C LYS A 85 -14.25 -13.29 -9.14
N GLU A 86 -13.25 -14.04 -9.58
CA GLU A 86 -12.81 -15.32 -9.00
C GLU A 86 -12.46 -15.23 -7.50
N ALA A 87 -12.02 -14.08 -7.01
CA ALA A 87 -11.56 -13.88 -5.62
C ALA A 87 -12.53 -13.03 -4.78
N VAL A 88 -13.76 -12.79 -5.23
CA VAL A 88 -14.71 -11.87 -4.59
C VAL A 88 -14.91 -12.13 -3.09
N HIS A 89 -15.13 -13.40 -2.71
CA HIS A 89 -15.37 -13.75 -1.30
C HIS A 89 -14.15 -13.50 -0.42
N THR A 90 -12.97 -13.93 -0.86
CA THR A 90 -11.72 -13.73 -0.14
C THR A 90 -11.36 -12.24 -0.05
N ASN A 91 -11.47 -11.50 -1.16
CA ASN A 91 -11.22 -10.07 -1.19
C ASN A 91 -12.18 -9.32 -0.26
N GLY A 92 -13.47 -9.68 -0.26
CA GLY A 92 -14.46 -9.07 0.62
C GLY A 92 -14.20 -9.37 2.10
N ALA A 93 -13.75 -10.58 2.45
CA ALA A 93 -13.36 -10.92 3.81
C ALA A 93 -12.14 -10.10 4.26
N VAL A 94 -11.07 -10.04 3.45
CA VAL A 94 -9.86 -9.27 3.80
C VAL A 94 -10.16 -7.76 3.84
N HIS A 95 -10.93 -7.23 2.90
CA HIS A 95 -11.31 -5.82 2.90
C HIS A 95 -12.05 -5.41 4.17
N ARG A 96 -12.98 -6.25 4.66
CA ARG A 96 -13.69 -5.99 5.93
C ARG A 96 -12.72 -5.88 7.10
N LEU A 97 -11.75 -6.78 7.20
CA LEU A 97 -10.73 -6.74 8.28
C LEU A 97 -9.86 -5.49 8.26
N LEU A 98 -9.73 -4.83 7.10
CA LEU A 98 -8.88 -3.64 6.93
C LEU A 98 -9.65 -2.32 7.08
N THR A 99 -10.99 -2.37 7.13
CA THR A 99 -11.86 -1.19 7.16
C THR A 99 -12.69 -1.04 8.43
N THR A 100 -12.77 -2.09 9.26
CA THR A 100 -13.16 -2.01 10.67
C THR A 100 -12.00 -1.58 11.54
#